data_AF-A0A970D0Q3-F1
#
_entry.id   AF-A0A970D0Q3-F1
#
_cell.length_a   1.000
_cell.length_b   1.000
_cell.length_c   1.000
_cell.angle_alpha   90.00
_cell.angle_beta   90.00
_cell.angle_gamma   90.00
#
_symmetry.space_group_name_H-M   'P 1'
#
loop_
_entity.id
_entity.type
_entity.pdbx_description
1 polymer ?
#
loop_
_entity_poly.entity_id
_entity_poly.type
_entity_poly.pdbx_seq_one_letter_code
_entity_poly.pdbx_strand_id
1 'polypeptide(L)'
;YRSDVIGFRFEGVSGINKMKSILSKLRQAPPEELAGLRITEYTDYSVYRRWILGGGCDMAAGYRPTGLPSVDVLEYILEDGSGIILRPSGTEPKLKIYISAKGTDSQNSKDAIEKLRKIVKEWVL
;
A
#
# COMPACT_ATOMS: atom_id res chain seq x y z
N TYR A 1 -11.49 -13.42 3.58
CA TYR A 1 -10.24 -12.64 3.46
C TYR A 1 -9.15 -13.54 2.95
N ARG A 2 -8.25 -13.00 2.12
CA ARG A 2 -7.03 -13.66 1.65
C ARG A 2 -5.88 -12.65 1.75
N SER A 3 -4.69 -13.14 2.06
CA SER A 3 -3.49 -12.32 2.14
C SER A 3 -2.36 -12.89 1.28
N ASP A 4 -1.49 -12.02 0.80
CA ASP A 4 -0.28 -12.37 0.05
C ASP A 4 0.86 -11.42 0.41
N VAL A 5 2.10 -11.84 0.15
CA VAL A 5 3.29 -10.99 0.32
C VAL A 5 4.21 -11.15 -0.89
N ILE A 6 4.64 -10.02 -1.44
CA ILE A 6 5.63 -9.96 -2.51
C ILE A 6 6.88 -9.29 -1.99
N GLY A 7 8.03 -9.90 -2.25
CA GLY A 7 9.33 -9.30 -1.99
C GLY A 7 10.01 -8.92 -3.30
N PHE A 8 10.47 -7.68 -3.39
CA PHE A 8 11.35 -7.20 -4.45
C PHE A 8 12.74 -6.97 -3.87
N ARG A 9 13.76 -7.51 -4.54
CA ARG A 9 15.17 -7.20 -4.25
C ARG A 9 15.69 -6.32 -5.37
N PHE A 10 16.46 -5.31 -5.00
CA PHE A 10 17.14 -4.43 -5.92
C PHE A 10 18.65 -4.62 -5.75
N GLU A 11 19.42 -4.44 -6.82
CA GLU A 11 20.86 -4.69 -6.79
C GLU A 11 21.66 -3.42 -6.50
N GLY A 12 22.64 -3.53 -5.60
CA GLY A 12 23.61 -2.48 -5.30
C GLY A 12 23.01 -1.18 -4.73
N VAL A 13 23.85 -0.14 -4.70
CA VAL A 13 23.48 1.20 -4.20
C VAL A 13 22.42 1.87 -5.08
N SER A 14 22.47 1.64 -6.39
CA SER A 14 21.43 2.10 -7.34
C SER A 14 20.07 1.50 -7.00
N GLY A 15 20.03 0.24 -6.55
CA GLY A 15 18.82 -0.43 -6.10
C GLY A 15 18.15 0.23 -4.89
N ILE A 16 18.93 0.71 -3.91
CA ILE A 16 18.40 1.48 -2.77
C ILE A 16 17.72 2.77 -3.25
N ASN A 17 18.35 3.48 -4.18
CA ASN A 17 17.78 4.71 -4.73
C ASN A 17 16.51 4.45 -5.56
N LYS A 18 16.46 3.37 -6.35
CA LYS A 18 15.23 2.96 -7.07
C LYS A 18 14.09 2.69 -6.09
N MET A 19 14.34 1.92 -5.03
CA MET A 19 13.35 1.63 -3.99
C MET A 19 12.83 2.90 -3.31
N LYS A 20 13.73 3.81 -2.89
CA LYS A 20 13.35 5.10 -2.28
C LYS A 20 12.54 5.97 -3.24
N SER A 21 12.89 5.96 -4.53
CA SER A 21 12.17 6.70 -5.57
C SER A 21 10.74 6.19 -5.75
N ILE A 22 10.52 4.86 -5.74
CA ILE A 22 9.18 4.26 -5.81
C ILE A 22 8.31 4.75 -4.64
N LEU A 23 8.80 4.64 -3.40
CA LEU A 23 8.06 5.09 -2.22
C LEU A 23 7.81 6.60 -2.24
N SER A 24 8.79 7.40 -2.65
CA SER A 24 8.65 8.85 -2.78
C SER A 24 7.60 9.24 -3.81
N LYS A 25 7.55 8.56 -4.96
CA LYS A 25 6.50 8.78 -5.97
C LYS A 25 5.11 8.48 -5.42
N LEU A 26 4.96 7.34 -4.75
CA LEU A 26 3.69 6.94 -4.13
C LEU A 26 3.25 7.92 -3.03
N ARG A 27 4.17 8.55 -2.31
CA ARG A 27 3.87 9.63 -1.34
C ARG A 27 3.39 10.92 -2.00
N GLN A 28 4.05 11.31 -3.09
CA GLN A 28 3.77 12.57 -3.78
C GLN A 28 2.51 12.50 -4.63
N ALA A 29 2.24 11.34 -5.22
CA ALA A 29 1.06 11.06 -6.01
C ALA A 29 0.45 9.72 -5.56
N PRO A 30 -0.26 9.70 -4.42
CA PRO A 30 -1.02 8.53 -3.98
C PRO A 30 -2.01 8.12 -5.09
N PRO A 31 -2.12 6.82 -5.40
CA PRO A 31 -3.18 6.36 -6.31
C PRO A 31 -4.57 6.67 -5.72
N GLU A 32 -5.54 6.94 -6.59
CA GLU A 32 -6.94 7.14 -6.18
C GLU A 32 -7.71 5.82 -6.10
N GLU A 33 -7.27 4.81 -6.86
CA GLU A 33 -7.89 3.49 -6.92
C GLU A 33 -6.86 2.38 -7.14
N LEU A 34 -7.19 1.16 -6.72
CA LEU A 34 -6.47 -0.07 -7.04
C LEU A 34 -7.47 -1.15 -7.44
N ALA A 35 -7.22 -1.82 -8.56
CA ALA A 35 -8.06 -2.89 -9.09
C ALA A 35 -9.54 -2.48 -9.27
N GLY A 36 -9.79 -1.20 -9.58
CA GLY A 36 -11.13 -0.63 -9.73
C GLY A 36 -11.86 -0.33 -8.41
N LEU A 37 -11.15 -0.37 -7.28
CA LEU A 37 -11.66 -0.01 -5.96
C LEU A 37 -10.99 1.28 -5.51
N ARG A 38 -11.79 2.24 -5.03
CA ARG A 38 -11.28 3.52 -4.53
C ARG A 38 -10.47 3.33 -3.25
N ILE A 39 -9.42 4.12 -3.11
CA ILE A 39 -8.68 4.26 -1.85
C ILE A 39 -9.47 5.20 -0.94
N THR A 40 -9.81 4.74 0.26
CA THR A 40 -10.55 5.52 1.26
C THR A 40 -9.64 6.06 2.36
N GLU A 41 -8.51 5.39 2.61
CA GLU A 41 -7.49 5.85 3.54
C GLU A 41 -6.10 5.57 3.00
N TYR A 42 -5.17 6.50 3.26
CA TYR A 42 -3.75 6.23 3.12
C TYR A 42 -3.00 6.68 4.35
N THR A 43 -1.96 5.94 4.73
CA THR A 43 -1.14 6.24 5.91
C THR A 43 0.32 6.28 5.51
N ASP A 44 1.01 7.35 5.92
CA ASP A 44 2.46 7.42 5.91
C ASP A 44 2.97 7.48 7.35
N TYR A 45 3.51 6.34 7.77
CA TYR A 45 4.02 6.19 9.12
C TYR A 45 5.29 7.00 9.35
N SER A 46 6.00 7.43 8.28
CA SER A 46 7.21 8.23 8.43
C SER A 46 6.93 9.64 8.94
N VAL A 47 5.73 10.16 8.65
CA VAL A 47 5.24 11.48 9.08
C VAL A 47 4.08 11.40 10.07
N TYR A 48 3.88 10.24 10.68
CA TYR A 48 2.85 9.99 11.70
C TYR A 48 1.43 10.32 11.25
N ARG A 49 1.11 10.23 9.96
CA ARG A 49 -0.16 10.76 9.44
C ARG A 49 -0.94 9.71 8.68
N ARG A 50 -2.21 9.59 9.03
CA ARG A 50 -3.25 8.90 8.28
C ARG A 50 -4.20 9.92 7.69
N TRP A 51 -4.44 9.83 6.40
CA TRP A 51 -5.42 10.62 5.68
C TRP A 51 -6.64 9.76 5.40
N ILE A 52 -7.81 10.34 5.66
CA ILE A 52 -9.12 9.79 5.38
C ILE A 52 -9.63 10.57 4.17
N LEU A 53 -9.75 9.91 3.03
CA LEU A 53 -10.16 10.52 1.75
C LEU A 53 -11.69 10.62 1.61
N GLY A 54 -12.43 9.96 2.51
CA GLY A 54 -13.88 9.87 2.45
C GLY A 54 -14.33 8.70 1.57
N GLY A 55 -15.30 7.92 2.06
CA GLY A 55 -15.81 6.74 1.36
C GLY A 55 -16.53 5.78 2.31
N GLY A 56 -17.86 5.70 2.18
CA GLY A 56 -18.74 4.93 3.07
C GLY A 56 -19.39 5.82 4.15
N CYS A 57 -20.72 5.77 4.23
CA CYS A 57 -21.72 6.73 4.74
C CYS A 57 -21.45 7.68 5.93
N ASP A 58 -20.37 7.60 6.70
CA ASP A 58 -20.21 8.41 7.93
C ASP A 58 -18.79 8.97 8.18
N MET A 59 -17.82 8.77 7.27
CA MET A 59 -16.46 9.27 7.46
C MET A 59 -16.19 10.58 6.71
N ALA A 60 -16.09 11.68 7.45
CA ALA A 60 -15.63 12.97 6.93
C ALA A 60 -14.14 12.90 6.54
N ALA A 61 -13.80 13.52 5.40
CA ALA A 61 -12.42 13.65 4.96
C ALA A 61 -11.58 14.44 5.98
N GLY A 62 -10.30 14.07 6.14
CA GLY A 62 -9.40 14.71 7.08
C GLY A 62 -8.12 13.93 7.31
N TYR A 63 -7.40 14.26 8.38
CA TYR A 63 -6.23 13.48 8.81
C TYR A 63 -6.20 13.27 10.32
N ARG A 64 -5.52 12.21 10.76
CA ARG A 64 -5.30 11.90 12.18
C ARG A 64 -3.88 11.38 12.40
N PRO A 65 -3.30 11.59 13.59
CA PRO A 65 -2.02 10.98 13.94
C PRO A 65 -2.14 9.45 14.04
N THR A 66 -1.10 8.73 13.67
CA THR A 66 -1.09 7.25 13.75
C THR A 66 -0.93 6.72 15.18
N GLY A 67 -0.29 7.49 16.07
CA GLY A 67 0.07 7.04 17.42
C GLY A 67 1.16 5.96 17.44
N LEU A 68 1.76 5.63 16.28
CA LEU A 68 2.80 4.63 16.13
C LEU A 68 4.17 5.30 15.89
N PRO A 69 5.30 4.64 16.22
CA PRO A 69 6.63 5.17 15.93
C PRO A 69 6.84 5.48 14.44
N SER A 70 7.71 6.46 14.14
CA SER A 70 8.08 6.75 12.74
C SER A 70 8.81 5.57 12.15
N VAL A 71 8.27 5.06 11.05
CA VAL A 71 8.86 4.02 10.22
C VAL A 71 8.55 4.31 8.76
N ASP A 72 9.46 3.98 7.86
CA ASP A 72 9.28 4.19 6.42
C ASP A 72 8.27 3.18 5.86
N VAL A 73 6.99 3.30 6.19
CA VAL A 73 5.92 2.41 5.77
C VAL A 73 4.78 3.22 5.17
N LEU A 74 4.24 2.73 4.06
CA LEU A 74 3.02 3.25 3.46
C LEU A 74 1.93 2.19 3.53
N GLU A 75 0.70 2.62 3.78
CA GLU A 75 -0.49 1.77 3.79
C GLU A 75 -1.61 2.44 3.00
N TYR A 76 -2.32 1.65 2.19
CA TYR A 76 -3.49 2.06 1.44
C TYR A 76 -4.65 1.11 1.74
N ILE A 77 -5.80 1.67 2.10
CA ILE A 77 -7.04 0.94 2.37
C ILE A 77 -8.07 1.27 1.31
N LEU A 78 -8.71 0.23 0.77
CA LEU A 78 -9.71 0.29 -0.28
C LEU A 78 -11.11 0.29 0.31
N GLU A 79 -12.09 0.76 -0.47
CA GLU A 79 -13.48 0.93 -0.03
C GLU A 79 -14.20 -0.36 0.39
N ASP A 80 -13.72 -1.53 -0.06
CA ASP A 80 -14.23 -2.84 0.36
C ASP A 80 -13.53 -3.38 1.63
N GLY A 81 -12.53 -2.67 2.14
CA GLY A 81 -11.66 -3.07 3.26
C GLY A 81 -10.47 -3.94 2.85
N SER A 82 -10.23 -4.13 1.55
CA SER A 82 -8.95 -4.63 1.03
C SER A 82 -7.86 -3.56 1.19
N GLY A 83 -6.59 -3.91 0.99
CA GLY A 83 -5.52 -2.94 1.13
C GLY A 83 -4.13 -3.50 0.86
N ILE A 84 -3.17 -2.60 0.85
CA ILE A 84 -1.75 -2.92 0.67
C ILE A 84 -0.87 -2.15 1.64
N ILE A 85 0.25 -2.76 2.03
CA ILE A 85 1.27 -2.14 2.88
C ILE A 85 2.62 -2.29 2.21
N LEU A 86 3.31 -1.17 1.96
CA LEU A 86 4.66 -1.13 1.42
C LEU A 86 5.66 -0.90 2.56
N ARG A 87 6.58 -1.85 2.74
CA ARG A 87 7.60 -1.83 3.77
C ARG A 87 9.00 -2.10 3.17
N PRO A 88 9.83 -1.06 2.96
CA PRO A 88 11.24 -1.21 2.66
C PRO A 88 11.98 -1.80 3.87
N SER A 89 13.04 -2.54 3.58
CA SER A 89 14.07 -2.88 4.56
C SER A 89 14.97 -1.66 4.73
N GLY A 90 15.24 -1.25 5.98
CA GLY A 90 15.97 0.00 6.25
C GLY A 90 17.42 -0.01 5.73
N THR A 91 18.09 -1.16 5.82
CA THR A 91 19.51 -1.32 5.47
C THR A 91 19.76 -2.20 4.25
N GLU A 92 18.74 -2.93 3.78
CA GLU A 92 18.84 -3.76 2.58
C GLU A 92 18.02 -3.17 1.42
N PRO A 93 18.46 -3.31 0.16
CA PRO A 93 17.67 -2.94 -1.02
C PRO A 93 16.54 -3.94 -1.26
N LYS A 94 15.57 -3.99 -0.34
CA LYS A 94 14.45 -4.93 -0.37
C LYS A 94 13.14 -4.24 0.00
N LEU A 95 12.13 -4.36 -0.85
CA LEU A 95 10.78 -3.88 -0.58
C LEU A 95 9.85 -5.08 -0.40
N LYS A 96 9.13 -5.14 0.73
CA LYS A 96 8.02 -6.07 0.92
C LYS A 96 6.70 -5.33 0.71
N ILE A 97 5.82 -5.91 -0.08
CA ILE A 97 4.44 -5.44 -0.25
C ILE A 97 3.51 -6.52 0.29
N TYR A 98 2.78 -6.19 1.35
CA TYR A 98 1.73 -7.03 1.91
C TYR A 98 0.41 -6.65 1.24
N ILE A 99 -0.39 -7.65 0.87
CA ILE A 99 -1.66 -7.47 0.18
C ILE A 99 -2.72 -8.21 0.97
N SER A 100 -3.83 -7.55 1.26
CA SER A 100 -5.00 -8.12 1.90
C SER A 100 -6.21 -7.87 1.01
N ALA A 101 -6.91 -8.93 0.61
CA ALA A 101 -8.12 -8.83 -0.18
C ALA A 101 -9.34 -9.41 0.55
N LYS A 102 -10.43 -8.67 0.54
CA LYS A 102 -11.75 -9.14 0.93
C LYS A 102 -12.46 -9.69 -0.32
N GLY A 103 -13.34 -10.67 -0.10
CA GLY A 103 -14.17 -11.23 -1.15
C GLY A 103 -15.42 -11.85 -0.53
N THR A 104 -16.48 -11.90 -1.31
CA THR A 104 -17.76 -12.54 -0.94
C THR A 104 -17.65 -14.06 -0.85
N ASP A 105 -16.68 -14.64 -1.57
CA ASP A 105 -16.30 -16.04 -1.48
C ASP A 105 -14.78 -16.24 -1.69
N SER A 106 -14.36 -17.50 -1.64
CA SER A 106 -12.96 -17.91 -1.83
C SER A 106 -12.40 -17.52 -3.21
N GLN A 107 -13.18 -17.70 -4.26
CA GLN A 107 -12.76 -17.41 -5.63
C GLN A 107 -12.60 -15.89 -5.84
N ASN A 108 -13.57 -15.09 -5.41
CA ASN A 108 -13.49 -13.63 -5.53
C ASN A 108 -12.30 -13.07 -4.76
N SER A 109 -12.02 -13.57 -3.55
CA SER A 109 -10.85 -13.13 -2.78
C SER A 109 -9.52 -13.53 -3.42
N LYS A 110 -9.49 -14.65 -4.19
CA LYS A 110 -8.32 -15.08 -4.96
C LYS A 110 -8.08 -14.15 -6.15
N ASP A 111 -9.12 -13.87 -6.92
CA ASP A 111 -9.03 -12.99 -8.10
C ASP A 111 -8.64 -11.56 -7.70
N ALA A 112 -9.15 -11.07 -6.58
CA ALA A 112 -8.78 -9.76 -6.03
C ALA A 112 -7.29 -9.68 -5.65
N ILE A 113 -6.75 -10.72 -4.97
CA ILE A 113 -5.30 -10.82 -4.71
C ILE A 113 -4.51 -10.80 -6.02
N GLU A 114 -4.92 -11.56 -7.02
CA GLU A 114 -4.18 -11.65 -8.30
C GLU A 114 -4.16 -10.31 -9.04
N LYS A 115 -5.28 -9.57 -9.06
CA LYS A 115 -5.35 -8.21 -9.62
C LYS A 115 -4.44 -7.24 -8.88
N LEU A 116 -4.52 -7.19 -7.55
CA LEU A 116 -3.68 -6.32 -6.72
C LEU A 116 -2.20 -6.68 -6.89
N ARG A 117 -1.87 -7.99 -6.91
CA ARG A 117 -0.52 -8.51 -7.13
C ARG A 117 0.06 -8.03 -8.46
N LYS A 118 -0.75 -7.95 -9.52
CA LYS A 118 -0.31 -7.48 -10.84
C LYS A 118 -0.01 -5.98 -10.82
N ILE A 119 -0.90 -5.17 -10.24
CA ILE A 119 -0.74 -3.71 -10.13
C ILE A 119 0.52 -3.36 -9.34
N VAL A 120 0.73 -3.95 -8.17
CA VAL A 120 1.89 -3.60 -7.34
C VAL A 120 3.22 -4.04 -7.95
N LYS A 121 3.22 -5.03 -8.86
CA LYS A 121 4.41 -5.39 -9.64
C LYS A 121 4.74 -4.32 -10.67
N GLU A 122 3.74 -3.74 -11.32
CA GLU A 122 3.93 -2.66 -12.30
C GLU A 122 4.52 -1.39 -11.67
N TRP A 123 4.33 -1.16 -10.37
CA TRP A 123 4.99 -0.05 -9.66
C TRP A 123 6.50 -0.21 -9.48
N VAL A 124 6.99 -1.45 -9.52
CA VAL A 124 8.38 -1.78 -9.20
C VAL A 124 9.22 -2.04 -10.45
N LEU A 125 8.59 -2.52 -11.53
CA LEU A 125 9.21 -2.74 -12.83
C LEU A 125 9.66 -1.41 -13.44
#